data_AF-A0A7X7QSA6-F1
#
_entry.id   AF-A0A7X7QSA6-F1
#
_cell.length_a   1.000
_cell.length_b   1.000
_cell.length_c   1.000
_cell.angle_alpha   90.00
_cell.angle_beta   90.00
_cell.angle_gamma   90.00
#
_symmetry.space_group_name_H-M   'P 1'
#
loop_
_entity.id
_entity.type
_entity.pdbx_description
1 polymer ?
#
loop_
_entity_poly.entity_id
_entity_poly.type
_entity_poly.pdbx_seq_one_letter_code
_entity_poly.pdbx_strand_id
1 'polypeptide(L)'
;MQNSKKTREALAEHPVSASGEFRVRGSAAPLAARGRQLERLQSIAYASRNMHGRNIRALAVALILTGAGVTPSAAAGVALVKEGSANAVLILPDAPAPDETLAAAELADHFEKISGAKLATAANGAIPEGLLPIRIGLALGPDAEAKIKTVGSDPAAFLLAVREDGIHLAGLSPEGTLFAA
;
A
#
# COMPACT_ATOMS: atom_id res chain seq x y z
N MET A 1 -74.46 -3.87 -1.77
CA MET A 1 -74.34 -4.99 -0.83
C MET A 1 -72.87 -5.39 -0.81
N GLN A 2 -72.01 -4.77 0.01
CA GLN A 2 -71.79 -5.03 1.44
C GLN A 2 -71.45 -6.50 1.76
N ASN A 3 -70.16 -6.77 1.98
CA ASN A 3 -69.63 -7.45 3.18
C ASN A 3 -68.09 -7.23 3.20
N SER A 4 -67.47 -6.51 4.15
CA SER A 4 -67.36 -6.77 5.61
C SER A 4 -66.58 -8.08 5.80
N LYS A 5 -65.41 -8.22 6.43
CA LYS A 5 -64.76 -7.67 7.62
C LYS A 5 -63.29 -8.18 7.56
N LYS A 6 -62.24 -7.41 7.89
CA LYS A 6 -61.75 -7.10 9.25
C LYS A 6 -61.22 -8.34 10.02
N THR A 7 -59.90 -8.47 10.03
CA THR A 7 -59.03 -9.18 11.00
C THR A 7 -57.70 -8.45 10.88
N ARG A 8 -57.20 -7.52 11.72
CA ARG A 8 -57.04 -7.34 13.18
C ARG A 8 -56.43 -8.53 13.93
N GLU A 9 -55.29 -8.20 14.56
CA GLU A 9 -54.60 -8.88 15.67
C GLU A 9 -53.80 -10.13 15.23
N ALA A 10 -52.58 -10.41 15.68
CA ALA A 10 -51.81 -10.01 16.85
C ALA A 10 -50.30 -10.15 16.52
N LEU A 11 -49.42 -9.26 16.99
CA LEU A 11 -48.63 -9.45 18.22
C LEU A 11 -47.74 -10.71 18.20
N ALA A 12 -46.46 -10.52 17.92
CA ALA A 12 -45.40 -11.43 18.38
C ALA A 12 -44.12 -10.59 18.56
N GLU A 13 -43.99 -10.08 19.78
CA GLU A 13 -42.74 -9.59 20.33
C GLU A 13 -41.72 -10.74 20.32
N HIS A 14 -40.56 -10.51 19.71
CA HIS A 14 -39.39 -11.35 19.91
C HIS A 14 -38.39 -10.59 20.78
N PRO A 15 -38.21 -10.96 22.06
CA PRO A 15 -37.10 -10.45 22.86
C PRO A 15 -35.80 -11.14 22.41
N VAL A 16 -34.93 -10.40 21.72
CA VAL A 16 -33.57 -10.88 21.45
C VAL A 16 -32.76 -10.76 22.74
N SER A 17 -32.56 -11.93 23.33
CA SER A 17 -31.64 -12.27 24.41
C SER A 17 -30.27 -11.60 24.25
N ALA A 18 -29.97 -10.63 25.13
CA ALA A 18 -28.63 -10.10 25.34
C ALA A 18 -28.12 -10.63 26.68
N SER A 19 -27.43 -11.78 26.66
CA SER A 19 -26.71 -12.32 27.80
C SER A 19 -25.57 -13.21 27.28
N GLY A 20 -24.39 -12.61 27.17
CA GLY A 20 -23.19 -13.29 26.70
C GLY A 20 -21.95 -12.51 27.11
N GLU A 21 -21.68 -12.46 28.41
CA GLU A 21 -20.41 -12.01 28.96
C GLU A 21 -19.29 -12.94 28.49
N PHE A 22 -18.59 -12.56 27.42
CA PHE A 22 -17.35 -13.21 26.99
C PHE A 22 -16.17 -12.63 27.78
N ARG A 23 -15.89 -13.25 28.93
CA ARG A 23 -14.74 -12.95 29.78
C ARG A 23 -13.56 -13.84 29.37
N VAL A 24 -12.62 -13.32 28.57
CA VAL A 24 -11.29 -13.94 28.39
C VAL A 24 -10.30 -13.25 29.31
N ARG A 25 -10.07 -13.84 30.48
CA ARG A 25 -8.89 -13.57 31.32
C ARG A 25 -7.80 -14.56 30.91
N GLY A 26 -6.88 -14.11 30.06
CA GLY A 26 -5.65 -14.81 29.73
C GLY A 26 -4.44 -14.06 30.27
N SER A 27 -3.99 -14.46 31.47
CA SER A 27 -2.62 -14.47 31.97
C SER A 27 -1.59 -13.50 31.36
N ALA A 28 -1.33 -12.38 32.03
CA ALA A 28 -0.06 -11.66 31.94
C ALA A 28 0.76 -11.92 33.23
N ALA A 29 1.87 -12.64 33.09
CA ALA A 29 2.87 -12.81 34.13
C ALA A 29 3.60 -11.48 34.40
N PRO A 30 4.03 -11.19 35.64
CA PRO A 30 4.65 -9.92 35.99
C PRO A 30 6.19 -9.93 35.86
N LEU A 31 6.71 -8.74 35.55
CA LEU A 31 7.95 -8.11 36.01
C LEU A 31 9.18 -9.02 36.27
N ALA A 32 10.26 -8.78 35.50
CA ALA A 32 11.54 -8.22 36.02
C ALA A 32 12.76 -8.72 35.22
N ALA A 33 13.36 -7.81 34.43
CA ALA A 33 14.80 -7.75 34.18
C ALA A 33 15.07 -6.41 33.49
N ARG A 34 15.22 -5.31 34.23
CA ARG A 34 16.53 -4.80 34.67
C ARG A 34 17.61 -4.89 33.58
N GLY A 35 17.86 -3.75 32.94
CA GLY A 35 19.17 -3.14 33.10
C GLY A 35 20.00 -3.00 31.82
N ARG A 36 20.32 -1.73 31.56
CA ARG A 36 21.60 -1.26 31.02
C ARG A 36 21.91 -1.64 29.57
N GLN A 37 21.68 -0.69 28.67
CA GLN A 37 22.77 -0.10 27.87
C GLN A 37 22.23 1.08 27.04
N LEU A 38 22.08 2.21 27.72
CA LEU A 38 22.42 3.48 27.09
C LEU A 38 23.95 3.49 26.94
N GLU A 39 24.41 4.18 25.90
CA GLU A 39 25.82 4.52 25.62
C GLU A 39 26.61 3.50 24.78
N ARG A 40 26.49 3.63 23.45
CA ARG A 40 27.68 3.55 22.59
C ARG A 40 27.91 4.90 21.93
N LEU A 41 28.76 5.63 22.64
CA LEU A 41 29.31 6.93 22.37
C LEU A 41 29.92 7.02 20.97
N GLN A 42 29.56 8.11 20.30
CA GLN A 42 30.41 8.80 19.36
C GLN A 42 31.79 9.02 20.00
N SER A 43 32.81 8.34 19.49
CA SER A 43 34.20 8.63 19.83
C SER A 43 35.10 8.25 18.66
N ILE A 44 35.08 9.10 17.62
CA ILE A 44 36.19 9.14 16.67
C ILE A 44 37.32 9.89 17.39
N ALA A 45 38.12 9.13 18.13
CA ALA A 45 39.37 9.60 18.68
C ALA A 45 40.33 9.89 17.51
N TYR A 46 40.57 11.17 17.24
CA TYR A 46 41.65 11.62 16.38
C TYR A 46 42.99 11.35 17.10
N ALA A 47 43.64 10.24 16.76
CA ALA A 47 45.02 10.00 17.13
C ALA A 47 45.94 10.89 16.26
N SER A 48 46.12 12.14 16.70
CA SER A 48 47.21 12.99 16.22
C SER A 48 48.53 12.41 16.74
N ARG A 49 49.25 11.68 15.88
CA ARG A 49 50.58 11.18 16.17
C ARG A 49 51.59 12.03 15.43
N ASN A 50 52.14 13.02 16.14
CA ASN A 50 53.37 13.71 15.77
C ASN A 50 54.50 12.67 15.62
N MET A 51 54.95 12.44 14.39
CA MET A 51 56.25 11.80 14.13
C MET A 51 57.16 12.80 13.44
N HIS A 52 57.91 13.53 14.28
CA HIS A 52 59.11 14.23 13.86
C HIS A 52 60.22 13.21 13.55
N GLY A 53 60.76 13.30 12.34
CA GLY A 53 62.13 12.92 12.03
C GLY A 53 62.47 11.43 12.07
N ARG A 54 62.42 10.79 10.89
CA ARG A 54 63.53 10.02 10.28
C ARG A 54 63.05 9.31 9.01
N ASN A 55 63.79 9.51 7.93
CA ASN A 55 63.81 8.73 6.68
C ASN A 55 62.74 9.06 5.61
N ILE A 56 62.96 10.22 4.99
CA ILE A 56 63.00 10.48 3.54
C ILE A 56 62.86 9.24 2.62
N ARG A 57 61.93 9.34 1.65
CA ARG A 57 61.72 8.51 0.44
C ARG A 57 61.09 7.13 0.60
N ALA A 58 59.79 7.08 0.87
CA ALA A 58 58.88 6.14 0.20
C ALA A 58 57.45 6.40 0.70
N LEU A 59 56.47 6.04 -0.14
CA LEU A 59 55.06 5.89 0.21
C LEU A 59 54.18 7.15 0.13
N ALA A 60 54.28 7.88 -0.98
CA ALA A 60 53.20 8.71 -1.48
C ALA A 60 52.50 8.03 -2.68
N VAL A 61 51.95 6.80 -2.52
CA VAL A 61 51.21 6.10 -3.62
C VAL A 61 50.12 5.12 -3.12
N ALA A 62 49.33 5.43 -2.09
CA ALA A 62 48.28 4.49 -1.66
C ALA A 62 47.01 5.13 -1.09
N LEU A 63 46.50 6.20 -1.72
CA LEU A 63 45.22 6.79 -1.32
C LEU A 63 44.38 7.29 -2.52
N ILE A 64 44.49 6.62 -3.66
CA ILE A 64 43.69 6.93 -4.86
C ILE A 64 43.25 5.61 -5.51
N LEU A 65 42.52 4.74 -4.81
CA LEU A 65 41.95 3.53 -5.45
C LEU A 65 40.84 2.83 -4.65
N THR A 66 40.15 3.54 -3.75
CA THR A 66 38.93 3.02 -3.08
C THR A 66 37.78 4.01 -3.22
N GLY A 67 37.60 4.55 -4.42
CA GLY A 67 36.31 5.08 -4.85
C GLY A 67 35.42 3.92 -5.26
N ALA A 68 35.00 3.09 -4.30
CA ALA A 68 33.95 2.10 -4.53
C ALA A 68 32.70 2.90 -4.89
N GLY A 69 32.37 2.90 -6.19
CA GLY A 69 31.18 3.55 -6.71
C GLY A 69 29.97 2.98 -6.01
N VAL A 70 29.42 3.74 -5.08
CA VAL A 70 28.02 3.59 -4.69
C VAL A 70 27.24 4.07 -5.91
N THR A 71 27.07 3.19 -6.90
CA THR A 71 26.10 3.43 -7.95
C THR A 71 24.75 3.45 -7.24
N PRO A 72 24.01 4.57 -7.25
CA PRO A 72 22.65 4.55 -6.75
C PRO A 72 21.94 3.45 -7.54
N SER A 73 21.47 2.42 -6.82
CA SER A 73 20.56 1.44 -7.39
C SER A 73 19.34 2.23 -7.82
N ALA A 74 19.23 2.56 -9.10
CA ALA A 74 18.04 3.16 -9.65
C ALA A 74 16.90 2.22 -9.25
N ALA A 75 15.99 2.70 -8.40
CA ALA A 75 14.76 1.97 -8.12
C ALA A 75 14.13 1.68 -9.48
N ALA A 76 13.97 0.40 -9.81
CA ALA A 76 13.46 -0.02 -11.11
C ALA A 76 12.05 0.58 -11.25
N GLY A 77 11.94 1.65 -12.02
CA GLY A 77 10.67 2.32 -12.27
C GLY A 77 9.74 1.38 -13.04
N VAL A 78 8.45 1.50 -12.77
CA VAL A 78 7.43 0.75 -13.51
C VAL A 78 7.11 1.51 -14.80
N ALA A 79 7.34 0.87 -15.95
CA ALA A 79 7.02 1.44 -17.25
C ALA A 79 5.56 1.11 -17.64
N LEU A 80 4.68 2.11 -17.58
CA LEU A 80 3.28 1.98 -17.99
C LEU A 80 3.08 2.17 -19.50
N VAL A 81 4.05 2.78 -20.18
CA VAL A 81 4.09 2.93 -21.63
C VAL A 81 5.45 2.48 -22.12
N LYS A 82 5.45 1.67 -23.18
CA LYS A 82 6.66 1.21 -23.85
C LYS A 82 6.46 1.39 -25.36
N GLU A 83 7.42 2.07 -26.00
CA GLU A 83 7.42 2.27 -27.46
C GLU A 83 6.12 2.90 -27.99
N GLY A 84 5.56 3.86 -27.24
CA GLY A 84 4.33 4.57 -27.59
C GLY A 84 3.04 3.75 -27.40
N SER A 85 3.13 2.54 -26.85
CA SER A 85 1.99 1.67 -26.56
C SER A 85 1.82 1.46 -25.05
N ALA A 86 0.57 1.29 -24.61
CA ALA A 86 0.30 0.97 -23.22
C ALA A 86 0.90 -0.40 -22.87
N ASN A 87 1.66 -0.42 -21.77
CA ASN A 87 2.26 -1.61 -21.17
C ASN A 87 1.54 -1.97 -19.86
N ALA A 88 0.28 -1.57 -19.75
CA ALA A 88 -0.57 -1.77 -18.58
C ALA A 88 -2.04 -1.97 -18.98
N VAL A 89 -2.82 -2.54 -18.07
CA VAL A 89 -4.25 -2.84 -18.25
C VAL A 89 -5.01 -2.53 -16.96
N LEU A 90 -6.19 -1.92 -17.07
CA LEU A 90 -7.07 -1.68 -15.93
C LEU A 90 -7.83 -2.95 -15.58
N ILE A 91 -7.89 -3.26 -14.28
CA ILE A 91 -8.65 -4.38 -13.73
C ILE A 91 -9.65 -3.82 -12.72
N LEU A 92 -10.92 -4.12 -12.93
CA LEU A 92 -12.02 -3.80 -12.03
C LEU A 92 -12.53 -5.08 -11.33
N PRO A 93 -13.19 -4.96 -10.17
CA PRO A 93 -13.92 -6.06 -9.55
C PRO A 93 -15.03 -6.55 -10.49
N ASP A 94 -15.52 -7.77 -10.28
CA ASP A 94 -16.59 -8.35 -11.12
C ASP A 94 -17.90 -7.54 -11.07
N ALA A 95 -18.13 -6.83 -9.95
CA ALA A 95 -19.25 -5.91 -9.75
C ALA A 95 -18.72 -4.58 -9.20
N PRO A 96 -18.15 -3.71 -10.05
CA PRO A 96 -17.55 -2.46 -9.60
C PRO A 96 -18.64 -1.50 -9.13
N ALA A 97 -18.32 -0.70 -8.10
CA ALA A 97 -19.16 0.44 -7.75
C ALA A 97 -19.12 1.53 -8.85
N PRO A 98 -20.12 2.43 -8.91
CA PRO A 98 -20.12 3.52 -9.88
C PRO A 98 -18.84 4.38 -9.83
N ASP A 99 -18.37 4.70 -8.62
CA ASP A 99 -17.17 5.52 -8.44
C ASP A 99 -15.89 4.78 -8.85
N GLU A 100 -15.82 3.46 -8.68
CA GLU A 100 -14.69 2.65 -9.17
C GLU A 100 -14.67 2.59 -10.70
N THR A 101 -15.85 2.53 -11.33
CA THR A 101 -15.99 2.58 -12.79
C THR A 101 -15.59 3.95 -13.33
N LEU A 102 -16.00 5.02 -12.62
CA LEU A 102 -15.60 6.39 -12.95
C LEU A 102 -14.09 6.56 -12.79
N ALA A 103 -13.51 6.06 -11.70
CA ALA A 103 -12.06 6.09 -11.46
C ALA A 103 -11.27 5.45 -12.60
N ALA A 104 -11.72 4.28 -13.08
CA ALA A 104 -11.11 3.62 -14.23
C ALA A 104 -11.22 4.45 -15.52
N ALA A 105 -12.38 5.06 -15.76
CA ALA A 105 -12.62 5.89 -16.94
C ALA A 105 -11.77 7.16 -16.93
N GLU A 106 -11.71 7.87 -15.79
CA GLU A 106 -10.91 9.08 -15.63
C GLU A 106 -9.41 8.78 -15.70
N LEU A 107 -8.95 7.69 -15.08
CA LEU A 107 -7.57 7.27 -15.19
C LEU A 107 -7.19 6.94 -16.65
N ALA A 108 -8.04 6.21 -17.38
CA ALA A 108 -7.80 5.92 -18.79
C ALA A 108 -7.72 7.19 -19.65
N ASP A 109 -8.65 8.13 -19.43
CA ASP A 109 -8.71 9.41 -20.16
C ASP A 109 -7.49 10.29 -19.86
N HIS A 110 -7.13 10.47 -18.59
CA HIS A 110 -5.94 11.22 -18.20
C HIS A 110 -4.65 10.54 -18.70
N PHE A 111 -4.58 9.21 -18.63
CA PHE A 111 -3.43 8.46 -19.13
C PHE A 111 -3.23 8.66 -20.63
N GLU A 112 -4.32 8.65 -21.42
CA GLU A 112 -4.26 8.94 -22.86
C GLU A 112 -3.80 10.38 -23.12
N LYS A 113 -4.35 11.36 -22.38
CA LYS A 113 -3.94 12.77 -22.53
C LYS A 113 -2.46 13.00 -22.20
N ILE A 114 -1.93 12.30 -21.20
CA ILE A 114 -0.54 12.45 -20.73
C ILE A 114 0.44 11.73 -21.66
N SER A 115 0.08 10.51 -22.09
CA SER A 115 1.03 9.60 -22.75
C SER A 115 0.78 9.39 -24.24
N GLY A 116 -0.41 9.71 -24.73
CA GLY A 116 -0.90 9.36 -26.07
C GLY A 116 -1.29 7.88 -26.23
N ALA A 117 -1.06 7.03 -25.24
CA ALA A 117 -1.40 5.61 -25.27
C ALA A 117 -2.73 5.33 -24.58
N LYS A 118 -3.48 4.32 -25.03
CA LYS A 118 -4.78 3.94 -24.46
C LYS A 118 -4.67 2.75 -23.53
N LEU A 119 -5.20 2.88 -22.31
CA LEU A 119 -5.37 1.74 -21.41
C LEU A 119 -6.62 0.95 -21.78
N ALA A 120 -6.47 -0.37 -21.91
CA ALA A 120 -7.61 -1.28 -22.00
C ALA A 120 -8.09 -1.67 -20.60
N THR A 121 -9.37 -2.06 -20.50
CA THR A 121 -9.92 -2.70 -19.29
C THR A 121 -10.10 -4.19 -19.54
N ALA A 122 -9.67 -5.02 -18.60
CA ALA A 122 -9.89 -6.46 -18.61
C ALA A 122 -10.68 -6.92 -17.37
N ALA A 123 -11.39 -8.04 -17.52
CA ALA A 123 -12.10 -8.66 -16.41
C ALA A 123 -11.11 -9.20 -15.36
N ASN A 124 -11.56 -9.30 -14.11
CA ASN A 124 -10.76 -9.91 -13.06
C ASN A 124 -10.39 -11.37 -13.43
N GLY A 125 -9.13 -11.74 -13.21
CA GLY A 125 -8.60 -13.05 -13.60
C GLY A 125 -8.25 -13.24 -15.08
N ALA A 126 -8.52 -12.25 -15.95
CA ALA A 126 -8.23 -12.31 -17.39
C ALA A 126 -7.19 -11.27 -17.82
N ILE A 127 -6.08 -11.18 -17.07
CA ILE A 127 -4.99 -10.23 -17.36
C ILE A 127 -4.22 -10.69 -18.60
N PRO A 128 -4.15 -9.89 -19.67
CA PRO A 128 -3.36 -10.25 -20.85
C PRO A 128 -1.88 -10.43 -20.50
N GLU A 129 -1.24 -11.45 -21.10
CA GLU A 129 0.16 -11.77 -20.85
C GLU A 129 1.06 -10.57 -21.18
N GLY A 130 2.04 -10.30 -20.31
CA GLY A 130 3.02 -9.23 -20.50
C GLY A 130 2.53 -7.82 -20.13
N LEU A 131 1.24 -7.62 -19.85
CA LEU A 131 0.72 -6.34 -19.38
C LEU A 131 0.74 -6.24 -17.87
N LEU A 132 1.12 -5.07 -17.36
CA LEU A 132 1.05 -4.77 -15.93
C LEU A 132 -0.40 -4.45 -15.53
N PRO A 133 -0.99 -5.17 -14.56
CA PRO A 133 -2.33 -4.86 -14.09
C PRO A 133 -2.32 -3.63 -13.16
N ILE A 134 -3.26 -2.73 -13.39
CA ILE A 134 -3.63 -1.63 -12.49
C ILE A 134 -5.00 -2.00 -11.93
N ARG A 135 -5.02 -2.41 -10.66
CA ARG A 135 -6.22 -2.87 -9.95
C ARG A 135 -6.90 -1.70 -9.27
N ILE A 136 -8.17 -1.51 -9.55
CA ILE A 136 -8.98 -0.42 -9.00
C ILE A 136 -10.05 -1.03 -8.11
N GLY A 137 -10.13 -0.60 -6.87
CA GLY A 137 -11.15 -1.03 -5.91
C GLY A 137 -10.61 -1.91 -4.79
N LEU A 138 -11.23 -1.78 -3.61
CA LEU A 138 -10.79 -2.45 -2.39
C LEU A 138 -10.86 -3.97 -2.50
N ALA A 139 -11.85 -4.49 -3.24
CA ALA A 139 -12.06 -5.93 -3.42
C ALA A 139 -10.88 -6.64 -4.13
N LEU A 140 -10.04 -5.90 -4.86
CA LEU A 140 -8.86 -6.43 -5.54
C LEU A 140 -7.56 -6.33 -4.70
N GLY A 141 -7.63 -5.70 -3.53
CA GLY A 141 -6.51 -5.49 -2.61
C GLY A 141 -6.73 -6.21 -1.27
N PRO A 142 -6.38 -7.49 -1.12
CA PRO A 142 -6.74 -8.31 0.05
C PRO A 142 -6.22 -7.78 1.40
N ASP A 143 -5.17 -6.96 1.39
CA ASP A 143 -4.57 -6.33 2.57
C ASP A 143 -4.74 -4.79 2.60
N ALA A 144 -5.40 -4.22 1.59
CA ALA A 144 -5.47 -2.78 1.40
C ALA A 144 -6.27 -2.12 2.54
N GLU A 145 -7.42 -2.69 2.92
CA GLU A 145 -8.26 -2.16 4.00
C GLU A 145 -7.49 -2.07 5.32
N ALA A 146 -6.81 -3.16 5.69
CA ALA A 146 -6.02 -3.23 6.91
C ALA A 146 -4.89 -2.19 6.90
N LYS A 147 -4.19 -2.03 5.76
CA LYS A 147 -3.13 -1.04 5.60
C LYS A 147 -3.63 0.39 5.71
N ILE A 148 -4.73 0.74 5.04
CA ILE A 148 -5.29 2.10 5.10
C ILE A 148 -5.70 2.43 6.54
N LYS A 149 -6.36 1.48 7.23
CA LYS A 149 -6.78 1.62 8.63
C LYS A 149 -5.64 1.78 9.63
N THR A 150 -4.40 1.44 9.27
CA THR A 150 -3.23 1.76 10.14
C THR A 150 -2.91 3.25 10.19
N VAL A 151 -3.31 4.01 9.17
CA VAL A 151 -3.05 5.45 9.05
C VAL A 151 -4.28 6.27 9.43
N GLY A 152 -5.49 5.78 9.12
CA GLY A 152 -6.74 6.43 9.50
C GLY A 152 -7.98 5.68 9.05
N SER A 153 -9.14 6.10 9.55
CA SER A 153 -10.44 5.48 9.25
C SER A 153 -11.38 6.39 8.46
N ASP A 154 -10.85 7.46 7.84
CA ASP A 154 -11.62 8.35 6.98
C ASP A 154 -12.16 7.57 5.77
N PRO A 155 -13.46 7.66 5.42
CA PRO A 155 -14.00 7.01 4.22
C PRO A 155 -13.26 7.36 2.93
N ALA A 156 -12.67 8.57 2.84
CA ALA A 156 -11.88 9.04 1.71
C ALA A 156 -10.42 8.57 1.74
N ALA A 157 -9.99 7.85 2.79
CA ALA A 157 -8.63 7.33 2.87
C ALA A 157 -8.40 6.22 1.84
N PHE A 158 -7.22 6.21 1.23
CA PHE A 158 -6.87 5.31 0.15
C PHE A 158 -5.42 4.82 0.19
N LEU A 159 -5.15 3.80 -0.64
CA LEU A 159 -3.86 3.18 -0.89
C LEU A 159 -3.55 3.30 -2.38
N LEU A 160 -2.38 3.85 -2.67
CA LEU A 160 -1.67 3.73 -3.94
C LEU A 160 -0.41 2.89 -3.68
N ALA A 161 -0.31 1.70 -4.28
CA ALA A 161 0.84 0.83 -4.08
C ALA A 161 1.28 0.13 -5.36
N VAL A 162 2.59 0.12 -5.60
CA VAL A 162 3.24 -0.78 -6.56
C VAL A 162 3.65 -2.04 -5.82
N ARG A 163 3.26 -3.20 -6.35
CA ARG A 163 3.53 -4.53 -5.79
C ARG A 163 4.04 -5.45 -6.90
N GLU A 164 4.52 -6.63 -6.51
CA GLU A 164 4.98 -7.65 -7.48
C GLU A 164 3.88 -8.07 -8.45
N ASP A 165 2.61 -8.02 -8.02
CA ASP A 165 1.45 -8.44 -8.80
C ASP A 165 0.74 -7.30 -9.54
N GLY A 166 1.29 -6.08 -9.50
CA GLY A 166 0.75 -4.90 -10.20
C GLY A 166 0.68 -3.62 -9.38
N ILE A 167 -0.09 -2.66 -9.89
CA ILE A 167 -0.45 -1.43 -9.19
C ILE A 167 -1.81 -1.61 -8.54
N HIS A 168 -1.97 -1.15 -7.31
CA HIS A 168 -3.21 -1.23 -6.54
C HIS A 168 -3.66 0.18 -6.15
N LEU A 169 -4.87 0.53 -6.56
CA LEU A 169 -5.61 1.75 -6.25
C LEU A 169 -6.86 1.34 -5.45
N ALA A 170 -6.88 1.58 -4.15
CA ALA A 170 -7.97 1.10 -3.29
C ALA A 170 -8.32 2.12 -2.21
N GLY A 171 -9.60 2.46 -2.06
CA GLY A 171 -10.12 3.28 -0.97
C GLY A 171 -10.89 2.48 0.08
N LEU A 172 -11.08 3.03 1.28
CA LEU A 172 -12.01 2.47 2.29
C LEU A 172 -13.49 2.57 1.86
N SER A 173 -13.77 3.34 0.82
CA SER A 173 -15.06 3.48 0.17
C SER A 173 -14.87 3.54 -1.35
N PRO A 174 -15.95 3.39 -2.14
CA PRO A 174 -15.93 3.66 -3.57
C PRO A 174 -15.39 5.06 -3.91
N GLU A 175 -15.84 6.09 -3.19
CA GLU A 175 -15.36 7.47 -3.34
C GLU A 175 -13.86 7.59 -3.04
N GLY A 176 -13.39 6.95 -1.97
CA GLY A 176 -11.95 6.91 -1.66
C GLY A 176 -11.13 6.25 -2.78
N THR A 177 -11.70 5.27 -3.50
CA THR A 177 -11.04 4.66 -4.66
C THR A 177 -10.97 5.63 -5.83
N LEU A 178 -12.03 6.44 -6.04
CA LEU A 178 -12.03 7.51 -7.04
C LEU A 178 -10.91 8.53 -6.79
N PHE A 179 -10.67 8.92 -5.54
CA PHE A 179 -9.55 9.81 -5.20
C PHE A 179 -8.16 9.20 -5.37
N ALA A 180 -8.06 7.87 -5.45
CA ALA A 180 -6.79 7.19 -5.61
C ALA A 180 -6.29 7.13 -7.06
N ALA A 181 -7.19 7.33 -8.03
CA ALA A 181 -6.97 7.18 -9.47
C ALA A 181 -6.61 8.51 -10.14
#